data_AF-A0A8J6S3R1-F1
#
_entry.id   AF-A0A8J6S3R1-F1
#
_cell.length_a   1.000
_cell.length_b   1.000
_cell.length_c   1.000
_cell.angle_alpha   90.00
_cell.angle_beta   90.00
_cell.angle_gamma   90.00
#
_symmetry.space_group_name_H-M   'P 1'
#
loop_
_entity.id
_entity.type
_entity.pdbx_description
1 polymer ?
#
loop_
_entity_poly.entity_id
_entity_poly.type
_entity_poly.pdbx_seq_one_letter_code
_entity_poly.pdbx_strand_id
1 'polypeptide(L)'
;MNSNKDVESGLFGSELEAIAISVRSLAKTCQGDTLALLAMLRALEDLHREIREGVFQTSLPDNRQALYNLLKDMEEAGGWPYIERMRLRSLLEHLSASNGNSPTVKHESGSQEDDGGSP
;
A
#
# COMPACT_ATOMS: atom_id res chain seq x y z
N MET A 1 22.38 -18.68 -7.16
CA MET A 1 21.42 -19.24 -6.18
C MET A 1 19.97 -18.97 -6.63
N ASN A 2 19.41 -19.70 -7.60
CA ASN A 2 18.07 -19.39 -8.16
C ASN A 2 17.04 -20.52 -8.01
N SER A 3 17.49 -21.77 -7.92
CA SER A 3 16.60 -22.95 -7.98
C SER A 3 15.69 -23.13 -6.76
N ASN A 4 16.03 -22.55 -5.60
CA ASN A 4 15.21 -22.68 -4.39
C ASN A 4 14.00 -21.74 -4.43
N LYS A 5 14.16 -20.54 -5.01
CA LYS A 5 13.09 -19.52 -5.04
C LYS A 5 11.92 -19.94 -5.94
N ASP A 6 12.21 -20.67 -7.01
CA ASP A 6 11.20 -21.18 -7.94
C ASP A 6 10.38 -22.33 -7.31
N VAL A 7 11.01 -23.17 -6.48
CA VAL A 7 10.32 -24.25 -5.74
C VAL A 7 9.45 -23.70 -4.63
N GLU A 8 9.98 -22.76 -3.82
CA GLU A 8 9.23 -22.08 -2.77
C GLU A 8 8.03 -21.29 -3.32
N SER A 9 8.18 -20.66 -4.50
CA SER A 9 7.07 -19.97 -5.17
C SER A 9 5.99 -20.95 -5.65
N GLY A 10 6.39 -22.14 -6.11
CA GLY A 10 5.46 -23.21 -6.50
C GLY A 10 4.71 -23.81 -5.30
N LEU A 11 5.39 -24.01 -4.18
CA LEU A 11 4.78 -24.49 -2.93
C LEU A 11 3.78 -23.48 -2.38
N PHE A 12 4.17 -22.21 -2.29
CA PHE A 12 3.29 -21.13 -1.85
C PHE A 12 2.01 -21.02 -2.69
N GLY A 13 2.15 -21.10 -4.02
CA GLY A 13 1.00 -21.12 -4.93
C GLY A 13 0.06 -22.31 -4.68
N SER A 14 0.62 -23.49 -4.41
CA SER A 14 -0.16 -24.70 -4.12
C SER A 14 -0.91 -24.64 -2.78
N GLU A 15 -0.29 -24.07 -1.75
CA GLU A 15 -0.90 -23.88 -0.44
C GLU A 15 -2.05 -22.87 -0.50
N LEU A 16 -1.85 -21.75 -1.20
CA LEU A 16 -2.88 -20.74 -1.38
C LEU A 16 -4.09 -21.29 -2.15
N GLU A 17 -3.86 -22.12 -3.17
CA GLU A 17 -4.95 -22.78 -3.89
C GLU A 17 -5.70 -23.77 -2.99
N ALA A 18 -5.01 -24.51 -2.12
CA ALA A 18 -5.66 -25.41 -1.15
C ALA A 18 -6.57 -24.63 -0.17
N ILE A 19 -6.12 -23.47 0.30
CA ILE A 19 -6.94 -22.57 1.13
C ILE A 19 -8.16 -22.08 0.34
N ALA A 20 -7.97 -21.64 -0.91
CA ALA A 20 -9.06 -21.18 -1.77
C ALA A 20 -10.11 -22.28 -2.01
N ILE A 21 -9.68 -23.51 -2.26
CA ILE A 21 -10.57 -24.68 -2.39
C ILE A 21 -11.36 -24.90 -1.09
N SER A 22 -10.70 -24.81 0.06
CA SER A 22 -11.34 -25.01 1.37
C SER A 22 -12.42 -23.96 1.64
N VAL A 23 -12.13 -22.68 1.37
CA VAL A 23 -13.09 -21.57 1.51
C VAL A 23 -14.28 -21.77 0.56
N ARG A 24 -14.03 -22.10 -0.72
CA ARG A 24 -15.09 -22.38 -1.70
C ARG A 24 -15.96 -23.58 -1.29
N SER A 25 -15.36 -24.62 -0.73
CA SER A 25 -16.07 -25.80 -0.22
C SER A 25 -16.99 -25.44 0.94
N LEU A 26 -16.50 -24.67 1.91
CA LEU A 26 -17.30 -24.21 3.03
C LEU A 26 -18.47 -23.32 2.56
N ALA A 27 -18.22 -22.42 1.60
CA ALA A 27 -19.26 -21.55 1.05
C ALA A 27 -20.38 -22.36 0.38
N LYS A 28 -20.01 -23.45 -0.31
CA LYS A 28 -20.98 -24.38 -0.91
C LYS A 28 -21.80 -25.12 0.14
N THR A 29 -21.20 -25.51 1.27
CA THR A 29 -21.92 -26.14 2.39
C THR A 29 -22.90 -25.17 3.06
N CYS A 30 -22.59 -23.87 3.08
CA CYS A 30 -23.48 -22.81 3.59
C CYS A 30 -24.53 -22.34 2.58
N GLN A 31 -24.68 -23.01 1.42
CA GLN A 31 -25.61 -22.57 0.39
C GLN A 31 -27.06 -22.54 0.91
N GLY A 32 -27.71 -21.40 0.76
CA GLY A 32 -29.07 -21.16 1.26
C GLY A 32 -29.14 -20.65 2.70
N ASP A 33 -28.03 -20.64 3.44
CA ASP A 33 -27.93 -20.03 4.76
C ASP A 33 -27.25 -18.65 4.65
N THR A 34 -28.07 -17.61 4.53
CA THR A 34 -27.60 -16.23 4.40
C THR A 34 -26.80 -15.75 5.62
N LEU A 35 -27.11 -16.23 6.83
CA LEU A 35 -26.40 -15.81 8.04
C LEU A 35 -25.01 -16.45 8.11
N ALA A 36 -24.90 -17.73 7.77
CA ALA A 36 -23.60 -18.41 7.68
C ALA A 36 -22.71 -17.80 6.60
N LEU A 37 -23.27 -17.48 5.43
CA LEU A 37 -22.54 -16.79 4.37
C LEU A 37 -22.09 -15.39 4.80
N LEU A 38 -22.93 -14.63 5.49
CA LEU A 38 -22.57 -13.31 6.02
C LEU A 38 -21.45 -13.40 7.07
N ALA A 39 -21.50 -14.40 7.96
CA ALA A 39 -20.44 -14.65 8.94
C ALA A 39 -19.10 -14.98 8.25
N MET A 40 -19.13 -15.81 7.20
CA MET A 40 -17.95 -16.11 6.39
C MET A 40 -17.38 -14.84 5.74
N LEU A 41 -18.21 -14.02 5.11
CA LEU A 41 -17.76 -12.78 4.45
C LEU A 41 -17.08 -11.82 5.44
N ARG A 42 -17.63 -11.69 6.65
CA ARG A 42 -17.02 -10.88 7.72
C ARG A 42 -15.67 -11.43 8.14
N ALA A 43 -15.57 -12.75 8.36
CA ALA A 43 -14.30 -13.38 8.71
C ALA A 43 -13.22 -13.22 7.62
N LEU A 44 -13.60 -13.32 6.34
CA LEU A 44 -12.68 -13.09 5.22
C LEU A 44 -12.23 -11.63 5.14
N GLU A 45 -13.12 -10.67 5.39
CA GLU A 45 -12.77 -9.25 5.45
C GLU A 45 -11.83 -8.94 6.62
N ASP A 46 -12.08 -9.52 7.79
CA ASP A 46 -11.21 -9.34 8.96
C ASP A 46 -9.82 -9.93 8.72
N LEU A 47 -9.73 -11.14 8.17
CA LEU A 47 -8.45 -11.76 7.79
C LEU A 47 -7.71 -10.91 6.75
N HIS A 48 -8.44 -10.43 5.75
CA HIS A 48 -7.87 -9.54 4.74
C HIS A 48 -7.32 -8.24 5.37
N ARG A 49 -8.07 -7.63 6.30
CA ARG A 49 -7.63 -6.44 7.03
C ARG A 49 -6.37 -6.71 7.85
N GLU A 50 -6.33 -7.81 8.59
CA GLU A 50 -5.16 -8.21 9.40
C GLU A 50 -3.91 -8.36 8.54
N ILE A 51 -4.01 -9.06 7.42
CA ILE A 51 -2.89 -9.24 6.49
C ILE A 51 -2.44 -7.90 5.91
N ARG A 52 -3.41 -7.06 5.51
CA ARG A 52 -3.16 -5.75 4.90
C ARG A 52 -2.45 -4.79 5.86
N GLU A 53 -2.97 -4.67 7.07
CA GLU A 53 -2.51 -3.70 8.09
C GLU A 53 -1.29 -4.21 8.87
N GLY A 54 -1.08 -5.53 8.90
CA GLY A 54 0.11 -6.15 9.49
C GLY A 54 1.18 -6.42 8.44
N VAL A 55 1.31 -7.69 8.06
CA VAL A 55 2.45 -8.21 7.29
C VAL A 55 2.64 -7.53 5.94
N PHE A 56 1.55 -7.14 5.25
CA PHE A 56 1.65 -6.49 3.95
C PHE A 56 2.19 -5.05 4.10
N GLN A 57 1.62 -4.25 5.01
CA GLN A 57 2.08 -2.88 5.23
C GLN A 57 3.54 -2.83 5.69
N THR A 58 3.97 -3.74 6.57
CA THR A 58 5.36 -3.83 7.01
C THR A 58 6.32 -4.32 5.92
N SER A 59 5.80 -4.99 4.88
CA SER A 59 6.59 -5.50 3.75
C SER A 59 6.62 -4.52 2.57
N LEU A 60 5.98 -3.35 2.70
CA LEU A 60 6.02 -2.33 1.64
C LEU A 60 7.46 -1.84 1.43
N PRO A 61 7.88 -1.64 0.17
CA PRO A 61 9.20 -1.10 -0.11
C PRO A 61 9.35 0.32 0.47
N ASP A 62 10.45 0.56 1.14
CA ASP A 62 10.88 1.89 1.61
C ASP A 62 11.42 2.77 0.46
N ASN A 63 11.89 2.14 -0.61
CA ASN A 63 12.32 2.80 -1.83
C ASN A 63 11.15 3.12 -2.78
N ARG A 64 11.03 4.40 -3.15
CA ARG A 64 9.99 4.93 -4.04
C ARG A 64 9.90 4.20 -5.38
N GLN A 65 11.01 3.83 -6.00
CA GLN A 65 11.00 3.12 -7.29
C GLN A 65 10.41 1.71 -7.15
N ALA A 66 10.76 0.99 -6.09
CA ALA A 66 10.22 -0.34 -5.81
C ALA A 66 8.72 -0.27 -5.45
N LEU A 67 8.31 0.77 -4.73
CA LEU A 67 6.91 1.05 -4.45
C LEU A 67 6.14 1.32 -5.76
N TYR A 68 6.66 2.15 -6.66
CA TYR A 68 6.01 2.40 -7.95
C TYR A 68 5.87 1.14 -8.80
N ASN A 69 6.90 0.30 -8.86
CA ASN A 69 6.85 -0.96 -9.59
C ASN A 69 5.76 -1.88 -9.00
N LEU A 70 5.73 -2.00 -7.67
CA LEU A 70 4.68 -2.74 -6.97
C LEU A 70 3.29 -2.21 -7.32
N LEU A 71 3.07 -0.90 -7.25
CA LEU A 71 1.78 -0.30 -7.58
C LEU A 71 1.36 -0.53 -9.03
N LYS A 72 2.31 -0.47 -9.97
CA LYS A 72 2.05 -0.75 -11.38
C LYS A 72 1.65 -2.21 -11.61
N ASP A 73 2.36 -3.15 -11.00
CA ASP A 73 2.05 -4.58 -11.07
C ASP A 73 0.64 -4.87 -10.53
N MET A 74 0.24 -4.15 -9.47
CA MET A 74 -1.09 -4.25 -8.88
C MET A 74 -2.21 -3.70 -9.78
N GLU A 75 -1.93 -2.63 -10.53
CA GLU A 75 -2.88 -2.06 -11.50
C GLU A 75 -3.06 -2.99 -12.72
N GLU A 76 -1.98 -3.61 -13.20
CA GLU A 76 -1.99 -4.53 -14.35
C GLU A 76 -2.62 -5.89 -14.03
N ALA A 77 -2.41 -6.42 -12.82
CA ALA A 77 -2.97 -7.72 -12.39
C ALA A 77 -4.48 -7.66 -12.07
N GLY A 78 -5.06 -6.47 -11.96
CA GLY A 78 -6.50 -6.28 -11.80
C GLY A 78 -7.04 -6.91 -10.51
N GLY A 79 -6.72 -6.32 -9.36
CA GLY A 79 -7.26 -6.77 -8.08
C GLY A 79 -6.51 -6.15 -6.92
N TRP A 80 -6.98 -5.01 -6.44
CA TRP A 80 -6.56 -4.47 -5.15
C TRP A 80 -7.77 -4.26 -4.25
N PRO A 81 -7.67 -4.54 -2.94
CA PRO A 81 -8.75 -4.34 -2.00
C PRO A 81 -9.10 -2.86 -1.88
N TYR A 82 -10.21 -2.43 -2.51
CA TYR A 82 -10.86 -1.12 -2.37
C TYR A 82 -9.97 0.03 -1.81
N ILE A 83 -8.77 0.23 -2.36
CA ILE A 83 -8.05 1.47 -2.17
C ILE A 83 -8.64 2.34 -3.23
N GLU A 84 -9.55 3.24 -2.82
CA GLU A 84 -10.09 4.22 -3.74
C GLU A 84 -8.91 4.85 -4.48
N ARG A 85 -8.90 4.74 -5.82
CA ARG A 85 -7.78 5.20 -6.66
C ARG A 85 -7.33 6.63 -6.34
N MET A 86 -8.23 7.44 -5.77
CA MET A 86 -7.96 8.78 -5.26
C MET A 86 -7.05 8.80 -4.02
N ARG A 87 -7.21 7.87 -3.08
CA ARG A 87 -6.33 7.74 -1.90
C ARG A 87 -4.90 7.33 -2.29
N LEU A 88 -4.76 6.48 -3.29
CA LEU A 88 -3.43 6.07 -3.77
C LEU A 88 -2.70 7.21 -4.49
N ARG A 89 -3.40 7.93 -5.38
CA ARG A 89 -2.85 9.12 -6.05
C ARG A 89 -2.46 10.20 -5.04
N SER A 90 -3.33 10.46 -4.06
CA SER A 90 -3.03 11.40 -2.98
C SER A 90 -1.81 10.97 -2.15
N LEU A 91 -1.69 9.68 -1.78
CA LEU A 91 -0.50 9.16 -1.08
C LEU A 91 0.78 9.37 -1.90
N LEU A 92 0.74 9.10 -3.20
CA LEU A 92 1.86 9.31 -4.11
C LEU A 92 2.23 10.79 -4.27
N GLU A 93 1.24 11.68 -4.31
CA GLU A 93 1.45 13.12 -4.35
C GLU A 93 2.08 13.63 -3.05
N HIS A 94 1.61 13.18 -1.89
CA HIS A 94 2.18 13.53 -0.57
C HIS A 94 3.64 13.05 -0.42
N LEU A 95 3.95 11.83 -0.88
CA LEU A 95 5.34 11.33 -0.88
C LEU A 95 6.24 12.08 -1.85
N SER A 96 5.69 12.63 -2.95
CA SER A 96 6.43 13.47 -3.88
C SER A 96 6.66 14.89 -3.36
N ALA A 97 5.71 15.44 -2.58
CA ALA A 97 5.77 16.80 -2.03
C ALA A 97 6.71 16.90 -0.82
N SER A 98 6.84 15.83 -0.01
CA SER A 98 7.72 15.82 1.17
C SER A 98 9.21 15.98 0.85
N ASN A 99 9.62 15.83 -0.41
CA ASN A 99 11.02 15.89 -0.83
C ASN A 99 11.39 17.15 -1.62
N GLY A 100 10.59 18.23 -1.56
CA GLY A 100 10.90 19.43 -2.34
C GLY A 100 10.04 20.65 -2.08
N ASN A 101 10.05 21.18 -0.85
CA ASN A 101 9.99 22.62 -0.61
C ASN A 101 10.28 22.93 0.87
N SER A 102 11.51 23.32 1.19
CA SER A 102 11.69 24.31 2.26
C SER A 102 11.01 25.60 1.77
N PRO A 103 10.17 26.27 2.57
CA PRO A 103 9.77 27.62 2.22
C PRO A 103 11.04 28.46 2.27
N THR A 104 11.55 28.82 1.09
CA THR A 104 12.62 29.80 0.97
C THR A 104 12.04 31.11 1.51
N VAL A 105 12.29 31.37 2.79
CA VAL A 105 12.05 32.66 3.40
C VAL A 105 12.85 33.66 2.55
N LYS A 106 12.15 34.43 1.74
CA LYS A 106 12.73 35.59 1.07
C LYS A 106 13.07 36.57 2.18
N HIS A 107 14.31 36.52 2.67
CA HIS A 107 14.85 37.57 3.53
C HIS A 107 15.01 38.80 2.64
N GLU A 108 13.99 39.66 2.68
CA GLU A 108 14.09 41.04 2.21
C GLU A 108 15.12 41.76 3.09
N SER A 109 16.36 41.80 2.63
CA SER A 109 17.35 42.70 3.20
C SER A 109 16.99 44.11 2.74
N GLY A 110 16.29 44.83 3.60
CA GLY A 110 16.21 46.28 3.55
C GLY A 110 17.61 46.86 3.74
N SER A 111 18.12 47.53 2.71
CA SER A 111 19.25 48.44 2.86
C SER A 111 18.72 49.75 3.41
N GLN A 112 18.79 49.91 4.73
CA GLN A 112 18.58 51.19 5.41
C GLN A 112 19.91 51.95 5.38
N GLU A 113 19.88 53.13 4.79
CA GLU A 113 20.92 54.15 4.83
C GLU A 113 21.12 54.63 6.28
N ASP A 114 22.35 54.55 6.82
CA ASP A 114 22.92 55.58 7.71
C ASP A 114 24.41 55.25 8.03
N ASP A 115 25.34 56.11 7.62
CA ASP A 115 26.62 56.29 8.33
C ASP A 115 26.89 57.79 8.35
N GLY A 116 26.53 58.39 9.48
CA GLY A 116 26.87 59.76 9.83
C GLY A 116 28.21 59.86 10.54
N GLY A 117 28.89 60.98 10.33
CA GLY A 117 30.00 61.47 11.16
C GLY A 117 30.40 62.87 10.68
N SER A 118 29.84 63.96 11.24
CA SER A 118 30.27 64.67 12.48
C SER A 118 31.69 65.28 12.38
N PRO A 119 32.06 66.33 13.13
CA PRO A 119 31.29 67.31 13.92
C PRO A 119 31.38 68.76 13.39
#